data_AF-A0A011Q8D1-F1
#
_entry.id   AF-A0A011Q8D1-F1
#
_cell.length_a   1.000
_cell.length_b   1.000
_cell.length_c   1.000
_cell.angle_alpha   90.00
_cell.angle_beta   90.00
_cell.angle_gamma   90.00
#
_symmetry.space_group_name_H-M   'P 1'
#
loop_
_entity.id
_entity.type
_entity.pdbx_description
1 polymer ?
#
loop_
_entity_poly.entity_id
_entity_poly.type
_entity_poly.pdbx_seq_one_letter_code
_entity_poly.pdbx_strand_id
1 'polypeptide(L)'
;MSRKTKRRLLQLVGLLTGLIFGLIRPQQIQQMYPILGIGVGIGYFILIGIASDKERSLDDVSWFIPVQMLMYFVIGGAVSSTIVLMIELYTN
;
A
#
# COMPACT_ATOMS: atom_id res chain seq x y z
N MET A 1 -14.26 -18.60 5.58
CA MET A 1 -12.89 -18.03 5.52
C MET A 1 -12.67 -17.13 6.74
N SER A 2 -11.53 -17.20 7.42
CA SER A 2 -11.25 -16.32 8.58
C SER A 2 -11.10 -14.85 8.15
N ARG A 3 -11.52 -13.90 9.00
CA ARG A 3 -11.33 -12.44 8.77
C ARG A 3 -9.87 -12.11 8.45
N LYS A 4 -8.93 -12.78 9.13
CA LYS A 4 -7.48 -12.66 8.89
C LYS A 4 -7.07 -13.08 7.48
N THR A 5 -7.62 -14.17 6.97
CA THR A 5 -7.33 -14.66 5.61
C THR A 5 -7.88 -13.71 4.55
N LYS A 6 -9.10 -13.18 4.76
CA LYS A 6 -9.70 -12.20 3.83
C LYS A 6 -8.86 -10.94 3.75
N ARG A 7 -8.40 -10.44 4.90
CA ARG A 7 -7.50 -9.28 4.97
C ARG A 7 -6.20 -9.53 4.21
N ARG A 8 -5.55 -10.69 4.42
CA ARG A 8 -4.32 -11.05 3.70
C ARG A 8 -4.52 -11.15 2.18
N LEU A 9 -5.64 -11.70 1.72
CA LEU A 9 -5.94 -11.73 0.28
C LEU A 9 -6.11 -10.32 -0.29
N LEU A 10 -6.81 -9.43 0.41
CA LEU A 10 -6.97 -8.04 -0.02
C LEU A 10 -5.63 -7.29 -0.05
N GLN A 11 -4.77 -7.51 0.95
CA GLN A 11 -3.40 -6.99 0.95
C GLN A 11 -2.59 -7.52 -0.23
N LEU A 12 -2.73 -8.81 -0.55
CA LEU A 12 -2.06 -9.43 -1.70
C LEU A 12 -2.56 -8.85 -3.02
N VAL A 13 -3.87 -8.57 -3.15
CA VAL A 13 -4.43 -7.85 -4.31
C VAL A 13 -3.83 -6.46 -4.42
N GLY A 14 -3.73 -5.71 -3.31
CA GLY A 14 -3.04 -4.42 -3.26
C GLY A 14 -1.60 -4.54 -3.73
N LEU A 15 -0.85 -5.51 -3.21
CA LEU A 15 0.54 -5.75 -3.58
C LEU A 15 0.71 -6.07 -5.08
N LEU A 16 -0.08 -7.01 -5.61
CA LEU A 16 0.00 -7.41 -7.01
C LEU A 16 -0.37 -6.27 -7.96
N THR A 17 -1.42 -5.50 -7.62
CA THR A 17 -1.79 -4.32 -8.41
C THR A 17 -0.67 -3.28 -8.38
N GLY A 18 -0.05 -3.05 -7.23
CA GLY A 18 1.13 -2.20 -7.11
C GLY A 18 2.28 -2.66 -8.00
N LEU A 19 2.63 -3.96 -7.94
CA LEU A 19 3.68 -4.56 -8.76
C LEU A 19 3.42 -4.37 -10.25
N ILE A 20 2.21 -4.66 -10.71
CA ILE A 20 1.83 -4.51 -12.12
C ILE A 20 1.98 -3.05 -12.57
N PHE A 21 1.50 -2.10 -11.76
CA PHE A 21 1.61 -0.68 -12.09
C PHE A 21 3.04 -0.18 -12.10
N GLY A 22 3.87 -0.58 -11.14
CA GLY A 22 5.29 -0.19 -11.10
C GLY A 22 6.10 -0.80 -12.25
N LEU A 23 5.70 -1.96 -12.78
CA LEU A 23 6.29 -2.53 -14.00
C LEU A 23 5.90 -1.76 -15.28
N ILE A 24 4.61 -1.40 -15.44
CA ILE A 24 4.11 -0.79 -16.68
C ILE A 24 4.40 0.71 -16.73
N ARG A 25 4.34 1.39 -15.57
CA ARG A 25 4.39 2.86 -15.43
C ARG A 25 5.31 3.27 -14.27
N PRO A 26 6.60 2.90 -14.29
CA PRO A 26 7.52 3.10 -13.17
C PRO A 26 7.68 4.58 -12.77
N GLN A 27 7.81 5.48 -13.75
CA GLN A 27 8.01 6.92 -13.50
C GLN A 27 6.77 7.57 -12.88
N GLN A 28 5.57 7.27 -13.39
CA GLN A 28 4.32 7.83 -12.85
C GLN A 28 4.11 7.37 -11.40
N ILE A 29 4.39 6.10 -11.11
CA ILE A 29 4.23 5.53 -9.78
C ILE A 29 5.20 6.18 -8.76
N GLN A 30 6.45 6.42 -9.14
CA GLN A 30 7.41 7.16 -8.31
C GLN A 30 6.93 8.58 -7.99
N GLN A 31 6.36 9.28 -8.97
CA GLN A 31 5.81 10.63 -8.78
C GLN A 31 4.59 10.65 -7.85
N MET A 32 3.84 9.55 -7.78
CA MET A 32 2.67 9.44 -6.91
C MET A 32 3.02 9.09 -5.45
N TYR A 33 4.24 8.60 -5.15
CA TYR A 33 4.58 8.18 -3.78
C TYR A 33 4.47 9.24 -2.71
N PRO A 34 4.85 10.52 -2.92
CA PRO A 34 4.66 11.53 -1.90
C PRO A 34 3.18 11.62 -1.49
N ILE A 35 2.27 11.63 -2.46
CA ILE A 35 0.83 11.75 -2.21
C ILE A 35 0.28 10.46 -1.57
N LEU A 36 0.57 9.30 -2.17
CA LEU A 36 0.08 8.01 -1.68
C LEU A 36 0.67 7.67 -0.30
N GLY A 37 1.96 7.90 -0.09
CA GLY A 37 2.66 7.65 1.15
C GLY A 37 2.16 8.54 2.29
N ILE A 38 2.01 9.84 2.05
CA ILE A 38 1.43 10.76 3.04
C ILE A 38 -0.02 10.38 3.34
N GLY A 39 -0.83 10.10 2.31
CA GLY A 39 -2.24 9.72 2.49
C GLY A 39 -2.41 8.43 3.30
N VAL A 40 -1.61 7.40 3.01
CA VAL A 40 -1.60 6.15 3.78
C VAL A 40 -1.10 6.39 5.20
N GLY A 41 -0.03 7.16 5.38
CA GLY A 41 0.54 7.48 6.70
C GLY A 41 -0.45 8.22 7.60
N ILE A 42 -1.08 9.29 7.09
CA ILE A 42 -2.13 10.04 7.80
C ILE A 42 -3.33 9.13 8.10
N GLY A 43 -3.79 8.37 7.11
CA GLY A 43 -4.90 7.43 7.28
C GLY A 43 -4.62 6.44 8.40
N TYR A 44 -3.42 5.85 8.42
CA TYR A 44 -3.01 4.91 9.46
C TYR A 44 -2.93 5.56 10.84
N PHE A 45 -2.38 6.77 10.93
CA PHE A 45 -2.30 7.54 12.17
C PHE A 45 -3.68 7.85 12.76
N ILE A 46 -4.62 8.31 11.95
CA ILE A 46 -6.00 8.59 12.37
C ILE A 46 -6.68 7.30 12.88
N LEU A 47 -6.49 6.18 12.18
CA LEU A 47 -7.08 4.90 12.56
C LEU A 47 -6.56 4.37 13.89
N ILE A 48 -5.26 4.56 14.17
CA ILE A 48 -4.68 4.26 15.48
C ILE A 48 -5.33 5.11 16.57
N GLY A 49 -5.49 6.41 16.35
CA GLY A 49 -6.16 7.30 17.30
C GLY A 49 -7.58 6.83 17.63
N ILE A 50 -8.37 6.52 16.59
CA ILE A 50 -9.75 6.04 16.75
C ILE A 50 -9.83 4.69 17.50
N ALA A 51 -8.90 3.77 17.21
CA ALA A 51 -8.85 2.47 17.86
C ALA A 51 -8.47 2.60 19.34
N SER A 52 -7.49 3.46 19.63
CA SER A 52 -7.02 3.74 21.00
C SER A 52 -8.10 4.40 21.86
N ASP A 53 -8.81 5.41 21.34
CA ASP A 53 -9.88 6.11 22.08
C ASP A 53 -11.08 5.22 22.41
N LYS A 54 -11.33 4.18 21.61
CA LYS A 54 -12.51 3.32 21.75
C LYS A 54 -12.20 1.94 22.36
N GLU A 55 -10.95 1.70 22.78
CA GLU A 55 -10.46 0.37 23.17
C GLU A 55 -10.85 -0.74 22.16
N ARG A 56 -10.86 -0.39 20.86
CA ARG A 56 -11.25 -1.33 19.80
C ARG A 56 -10.02 -1.91 19.13
N SER A 57 -10.15 -3.13 18.62
CA SER A 57 -9.13 -3.67 17.74
C SER A 57 -9.11 -2.88 16.43
N LEU A 58 -7.92 -2.62 15.88
CA LEU A 58 -7.75 -1.94 14.57
C LEU A 58 -8.52 -2.65 13.45
N ASP A 59 -8.64 -3.98 13.57
CA ASP A 59 -9.35 -4.83 12.62
C ASP A 59 -10.87 -4.61 12.60
N ASP A 60 -11.43 -3.98 13.63
CA ASP A 60 -12.84 -3.63 13.70
C ASP A 60 -13.14 -2.25 13.09
N VAL A 61 -12.11 -1.49 12.71
CA VAL A 61 -12.28 -0.20 12.04
C VAL A 61 -12.38 -0.43 10.52
N SER A 62 -13.54 -0.13 9.93
CA SER A 62 -13.84 -0.42 8.52
C SER A 62 -12.84 0.16 7.51
N TRP A 63 -12.25 1.32 7.83
CA TRP A 63 -11.25 2.00 7.01
C TRP A 63 -9.84 1.40 7.09
N PHE A 64 -9.57 0.53 8.06
CA PHE A 64 -8.27 -0.11 8.22
C PHE A 64 -7.89 -1.00 7.03
N ILE A 65 -8.85 -1.75 6.51
CA ILE A 65 -8.61 -2.67 5.39
C ILE A 65 -8.24 -1.88 4.11
N PRO A 66 -8.99 -0.85 3.67
CA PRO A 66 -8.58 0.00 2.54
C PRO A 66 -7.21 0.65 2.71
N VAL A 67 -6.90 1.22 3.89
CA VAL A 67 -5.59 1.84 4.15
C VAL A 67 -4.47 0.81 4.05
N GLN A 68 -4.67 -0.40 4.57
CA GLN A 68 -3.70 -1.48 4.39
C GLN A 68 -3.57 -1.91 2.93
N MET A 69 -4.65 -2.01 2.16
CA MET A 69 -4.56 -2.34 0.74
C MET A 69 -3.71 -1.30 -0.02
N LEU A 70 -3.92 -0.02 0.24
CA LEU A 70 -3.13 1.07 -0.34
C LEU A 70 -1.66 1.01 0.11
N MET A 71 -1.39 0.67 1.36
CA MET A 71 -0.04 0.47 1.86
C MET A 71 0.69 -0.64 1.09
N TYR A 72 0.04 -1.80 0.91
CA TYR A 72 0.62 -2.90 0.14
C TYR A 72 0.76 -2.57 -1.35
N PHE A 73 -0.15 -1.78 -1.92
CA PHE A 73 -0.01 -1.23 -3.27
C PHE A 73 1.24 -0.35 -3.40
N VAL A 74 1.47 0.58 -2.46
CA VAL A 74 2.66 1.42 -2.45
C VAL A 74 3.93 0.57 -2.38
N ILE A 75 3.96 -0.45 -1.51
CA ILE A 75 5.10 -1.37 -1.38
C ILE A 75 5.36 -2.11 -2.71
N GLY A 76 4.32 -2.70 -3.31
CA GLY A 76 4.45 -3.45 -4.56
C GLY A 76 4.91 -2.56 -5.72
N GLY A 77 4.31 -1.36 -5.81
CA GLY A 77 4.77 -0.35 -6.75
C GLY A 77 6.24 -0.06 -6.55
N ALA A 78 6.68 0.20 -5.31
CA ALA A 78 8.02 0.72 -5.03
C ALA A 78 9.09 -0.28 -5.39
N VAL A 79 8.86 -1.55 -5.06
CA VAL A 79 9.76 -2.64 -5.42
C VAL A 79 9.87 -2.75 -6.95
N SER A 80 8.75 -2.87 -7.65
CA SER A 80 8.78 -3.09 -9.11
C SER A 80 9.29 -1.89 -9.89
N SER A 81 8.84 -0.67 -9.59
CA SER A 81 9.29 0.53 -10.28
C SER A 81 10.78 0.80 -10.04
N THR A 82 11.28 0.54 -8.84
CA THR A 82 12.71 0.71 -8.53
C THR A 82 13.56 -0.28 -9.30
N ILE A 83 13.13 -1.55 -9.41
CA ILE A 83 13.84 -2.55 -10.22
C ILE A 83 13.89 -2.12 -11.68
N VAL A 84 12.76 -1.69 -12.27
CA VAL A 84 12.71 -1.26 -13.67
C VAL A 84 13.62 -0.06 -13.91
N LEU A 85 13.52 0.98 -13.08
CA LEU A 85 14.33 2.20 -13.21
C LEU A 85 15.82 1.93 -12.98
N MET A 86 16.16 1.02 -12.07
CA MET A 86 17.54 0.58 -11.86
C MET A 86 18.08 -0.09 -13.12
N ILE A 87 17.34 -1.02 -13.73
CA ILE A 87 17.75 -1.68 -14.98
C ILE A 87 17.92 -0.64 -16.10
N GLU A 88 16.97 0.29 -16.24
CA GLU A 88 17.06 1.39 -17.22
C GLU A 88 18.31 2.26 -17.00
N LEU A 89 18.70 2.51 -15.75
CA LEU A 89 19.88 3.31 -15.42
C LEU A 89 21.20 2.61 -15.76
N TYR A 90 21.27 1.28 -15.71
CA TYR A 90 22.49 0.51 -16.00
C TYR A 90 22.57 0.00 -17.44
N THR A 91 21.48 0.07 -18.20
CA THR A 91 21.40 -0.42 -19.59
C THR A 91 21.43 0.71 -20.63
N ASN A 92 21.17 1.96 -20.20
CA ASN A 92 21.40 3.17 -20.98
C ASN A 92 22.72 3.84 -20.58
#